data_AF-A0A1T5L7X2-F1
#
_entry.id   AF-A0A1T5L7X2-F1
#
_cell.length_a   1.000
_cell.length_b   1.000
_cell.length_c   1.000
_cell.angle_alpha   90.00
_cell.angle_beta   90.00
_cell.angle_gamma   90.00
#
_symmetry.space_group_name_H-M   'P 1'
#
loop_
_entity.id
_entity.type
_entity.pdbx_description
1 polymer ?
#
loop_
_entity_poly.entity_id
_entity_poly.type
_entity_poly.pdbx_seq_one_letter_code
_entity_poly.pdbx_strand_id
1 'polypeptide(L)' 'MKNHNELRNLIIKIDETKAKLYELIQKKQWDLLDSEVIKLSQLLDELLSEYYHIKK' A
#
# COMPACT_ATOMS: atom_id res chain seq x y z
N MET A 1 -4.75 10.95 21.71
CA MET A 1 -5.46 11.50 20.53
C MET A 1 -4.61 11.54 19.24
N LYS A 2 -3.27 11.69 19.28
CA LYS A 2 -2.42 11.70 18.06
C LYS A 2 -2.45 10.40 17.25
N ASN A 3 -2.34 9.24 17.90
CA ASN A 3 -2.27 7.93 17.23
C ASN A 3 -3.50 7.57 16.39
N HIS A 4 -4.71 8.06 16.73
CA HIS A 4 -5.92 7.70 15.98
C HIS A 4 -5.98 8.37 14.59
N ASN A 5 -5.48 9.62 14.49
CA ASN A 5 -5.45 10.32 13.20
C ASN A 5 -4.34 9.79 12.31
N GLU A 6 -3.18 9.46 12.88
CA GLU A 6 -2.07 8.82 12.16
C GLU A 6 -2.47 7.45 11.64
N LEU A 7 -3.10 6.62 12.47
CA LEU A 7 -3.62 5.32 12.07
C LEU A 7 -4.68 5.43 10.96
N ARG A 8 -5.61 6.39 11.06
CA ARG A 8 -6.62 6.62 10.03
C ARG A 8 -5.99 7.02 8.70
N ASN A 9 -5.02 7.94 8.73
CA ASN A 9 -4.31 8.37 7.53
C ASN A 9 -3.53 7.23 6.89
N LEU A 10 -2.92 6.36 7.71
CA LEU A 10 -2.21 5.18 7.23
C LEU A 10 -3.16 4.18 6.55
N ILE A 11 -4.33 3.93 7.14
CA ILE A 11 -5.36 3.08 6.52
C ILE A 11 -5.79 3.63 5.15
N ILE A 12 -6.03 4.94 5.05
CA ILE A 12 -6.39 5.59 3.78
C ILE A 12 -5.28 5.37 2.73
N LYS A 13 -4.01 5.60 3.10
CA LYS A 13 -2.87 5.39 2.20
C LYS A 13 -2.76 3.93 1.74
N ILE A 14 -3.00 2.98 2.63
CA ILE A 14 -3.00 1.55 2.30
C ILE A 14 -4.06 1.26 1.23
N ASP A 15 -5.29 1.74 1.41
CA ASP A 15 -6.38 1.46 0.49
C ASP A 15 -6.19 2.16 -0.87
N GLU A 16 -5.68 3.40 -0.88
CA GLU A 16 -5.29 4.09 -2.11
C GLU A 16 -4.16 3.34 -2.85
N THR A 17 -3.18 2.81 -2.10
CA THR A 17 -2.05 2.07 -2.68
C THR A 17 -2.51 0.74 -3.28
N LYS A 18 -3.42 0.02 -2.61
CA LYS A 18 -4.04 -1.20 -3.16
C LYS A 18 -4.78 -0.93 -4.46
N ALA A 19 -5.58 0.14 -4.51
CA ALA A 19 -6.31 0.51 -5.71
C ALA A 19 -5.36 0.82 -6.88
N LYS A 20 -4.32 1.64 -6.62
CA LYS A 20 -3.29 1.95 -7.62
C LYS A 20 -2.53 0.70 -8.09
N LEU A 21 -2.21 -0.21 -7.17
CA LEU A 21 -1.51 -1.46 -7.51
C LEU A 21 -2.37 -2.34 -8.41
N TYR A 22 -3.65 -2.47 -8.10
CA TYR A 22 -4.57 -3.22 -8.94
C TYR A 22 -4.72 -2.62 -10.34
N GLU A 23 -4.92 -1.30 -10.44
CA GLU A 23 -4.96 -0.60 -11.73
C GLU A 23 -3.66 -0.77 -12.53
N LEU A 24 -2.51 -0.72 -11.85
CA LEU A 24 -1.21 -0.88 -12.47
C LEU A 24 -1.03 -2.30 -13.01
N ILE A 25 -1.38 -3.32 -12.23
CA ILE A 25 -1.36 -4.73 -12.66
C ILE A 25 -2.23 -4.90 -13.91
N GLN A 26 -3.43 -4.32 -13.94
CA GLN A 26 -4.29 -4.36 -15.12
C GLN A 26 -3.65 -3.67 -16.35
N LYS A 27 -3.09 -2.46 -16.16
CA LYS A 27 -2.41 -1.70 -17.24
C LYS A 27 -1.17 -2.43 -17.78
N LYS A 28 -0.48 -3.19 -16.92
CA LYS A 28 0.70 -3.99 -17.27
C LYS A 28 0.35 -5.40 -17.74
N GLN A 29 -0.92 -5.66 -18.07
CA GLN A 29 -1.38 -6.96 -18.57
C GLN A 29 -1.05 -8.12 -17.62
N TRP A 30 -1.13 -7.86 -16.31
CA TRP A 30 -0.82 -8.82 -15.25
C TRP A 30 0.65 -9.23 -15.17
N ASP A 31 1.56 -8.45 -15.77
CA ASP A 31 3.00 -8.62 -15.54
C ASP A 31 3.37 -8.16 -14.12
N LEU A 32 3.47 -9.11 -13.21
CA LEU A 32 3.86 -8.87 -11.82
C LEU A 32 5.36 -8.61 -11.66
N LEU A 33 6.15 -8.86 -12.71
CA LEU A 33 7.59 -8.61 -12.71
C LEU A 33 7.94 -7.22 -13.26
N ASP A 34 6.94 -6.47 -13.74
CA ASP A 34 7.11 -5.08 -14.12
C ASP A 34 7.66 -4.27 -12.93
N SER A 35 8.71 -3.49 -13.20
CA SER A 35 9.43 -2.79 -12.14
C SER A 35 8.57 -1.77 -11.37
N GLU A 36 7.52 -1.22 -11.98
CA GLU A 36 6.60 -0.30 -11.30
C GLU A 36 5.63 -1.08 -10.41
N VAL A 37 5.17 -2.25 -10.85
CA VAL A 37 4.35 -3.17 -10.03
C VAL A 37 5.11 -3.62 -8.79
N ILE A 38 6.38 -4.03 -8.96
CA ILE A 38 7.24 -4.43 -7.84
C ILE A 38 7.42 -3.29 -6.85
N LYS A 39 7.78 -2.08 -7.31
CA LYS A 39 7.98 -0.92 -6.43
C LYS A 39 6.72 -0.56 -5.65
N LEU A 40 5.56 -0.61 -6.30
CA LEU A 40 4.30 -0.27 -5.66
C LEU A 40 3.85 -1.37 -4.67
N SER A 41 4.16 -2.63 -4.96
CA SER A 41 3.98 -3.74 -4.01
C SER A 41 4.85 -3.55 -2.76
N GLN A 42 6.12 -3.20 -2.93
CA GLN A 42 7.04 -2.95 -1.81
C GLN A 42 6.57 -1.80 -0.93
N LEU A 43 6.07 -0.71 -1.54
CA LEU A 43 5.48 0.39 -0.79
C LEU A 43 4.25 -0.07 0.03
N LEU A 44 3.39 -0.92 -0.54
CA LEU A 44 2.25 -1.47 0.18
C LEU A 44 2.70 -2.31 1.38
N ASP A 45 3.75 -3.12 1.22
CA ASP A 45 4.31 -3.93 2.30
C ASP A 45 4.87 -3.06 3.45
N GLU A 46 5.55 -1.96 3.12
CA GLU A 46 6.04 -0.99 4.11
C GLU A 46 4.89 -0.36 4.90
N LEU A 47 3.83 0.10 4.22
CA LEU A 47 2.65 0.69 4.87
C LEU A 47 1.93 -0.32 5.78
N LEU A 48 1.82 -1.57 5.35
CA LEU A 48 1.22 -2.64 6.16
C LEU A 48 2.08 -2.96 7.39
N SER A 49 3.39 -3.01 7.23
CA SER A 49 4.34 -3.18 8.34
C SER A 49 4.18 -2.09 9.39
N GLU A 50 4.11 -0.82 8.97
CA GLU A 50 3.85 0.32 9.85
C GLU A 50 2.50 0.17 10.58
N TYR A 51 1.45 -0.25 9.87
CA TYR A 51 0.13 -0.45 10.46
C TYR A 51 0.15 -1.52 11.55
N TYR A 52 0.82 -2.65 11.29
CA TYR A 52 0.96 -3.72 12.27
C TYR A 52 1.79 -3.29 13.47
N HIS A 53 2.79 -2.42 13.28
CA HIS A 53 3.57 -1.87 14.37
C HIS A 53 2.74 -0.95 15.28
N ILE A 54 1.92 -0.06 14.71
CA ILE A 54 1.07 0.87 15.46
C ILE A 54 -0.08 0.17 16.18
N LYS A 55 -0.61 -0.91 15.59
CA LYS A 55 -1.73 -1.68 16.16
C LYS A 55 -1.30 -2.62 17.31
N LYS A 56 -0.01 -2.94 17.41
CA LYS A 56 0.56 -3.82 18.44
C LYS A 56 0.66 -3.11 19.78
#